data_AF-A0A3E1NSA6-F1
#
_entry.id   AF-A0A3E1NSA6-F1
#
_cell.length_a   1.000
_cell.length_b   1.000
_cell.length_c   1.000
_cell.angle_alpha   90.00
_cell.angle_beta   90.00
_cell.angle_gamma   90.00
#
_symmetry.space_group_name_H-M   'P 1'
#
loop_
_entity.id
_entity.type
_entity.pdbx_description
1 polymer ?
#
loop_
_entity_poly.entity_id
_entity_poly.type
_entity_poly.pdbx_seq_one_letter_code
_entity_poly.pdbx_strand_id
1 'polypeptide(L)'
;MNHPNKLVFLSLAFYLSSCDAPATKQTNDADLVDTVALTEDIGTTVDSVPTVAELTHKHYESVMEMVEDRNDFSTEDGTLKLISKSPLHIQISHQEDKNQDVNRMKRVAMQYLVSNAYAAFACTDVSTVTITSVPSDMDEFINNQKLVLLNAAAVTVTITRDKARQVMQSRVGTSNFDDMLGITVGKSYFADSPSPLLNKLKAEDTVEDVISELKS
;
A
#
# COMPACT_ATOMS: atom_id res chain seq x y z
N MET A 1 -40.61 -14.33 24.75
CA MET A 1 -39.34 -14.67 25.41
C MET A 1 -38.30 -13.69 24.90
N ASN A 2 -37.99 -12.67 25.71
CA ASN A 2 -37.12 -11.55 25.35
C ASN A 2 -35.70 -11.84 25.84
N HIS A 3 -34.71 -11.80 24.94
CA HIS A 3 -33.30 -11.76 25.29
C HIS A 3 -32.80 -10.31 25.27
N PRO A 4 -32.14 -9.81 26.34
CA PRO A 4 -31.45 -8.53 26.27
C PRO A 4 -30.01 -8.73 25.75
N ASN A 5 -29.68 -8.01 24.68
CA ASN A 5 -28.31 -7.86 24.18
C ASN A 5 -27.52 -6.99 25.16
N LYS A 6 -26.41 -7.56 25.68
CA LYS A 6 -25.43 -6.83 26.49
C LYS A 6 -24.52 -6.02 25.58
N LEU A 7 -24.62 -4.71 25.67
CA LEU A 7 -23.69 -3.74 25.11
C LEU A 7 -22.37 -3.82 25.90
N VAL A 8 -21.26 -4.09 25.22
CA VAL A 8 -19.92 -4.01 25.80
C VAL A 8 -19.28 -2.71 25.30
N PHE A 9 -19.13 -1.73 26.19
CA PHE A 9 -18.34 -0.53 25.95
C PHE A 9 -16.87 -0.85 26.20
N LEU A 10 -16.03 -0.76 25.16
CA LEU A 10 -14.57 -0.83 25.27
C LEU A 10 -14.03 0.61 25.22
N SER A 11 -13.67 1.17 26.37
CA SER A 11 -13.01 2.48 26.44
C SER A 11 -11.51 2.31 26.24
N LEU A 12 -10.98 2.82 25.13
CA LEU A 12 -9.54 2.88 24.87
C LEU A 12 -9.01 4.21 25.42
N ALA A 13 -8.25 4.16 26.51
CA ALA A 13 -7.55 5.31 27.07
C ALA A 13 -6.16 5.45 26.41
N PHE A 14 -5.96 6.52 25.64
CA PHE A 14 -4.64 6.92 25.14
C PHE A 14 -3.85 7.63 26.25
N TYR A 15 -2.75 7.03 26.69
CA TYR A 15 -1.72 7.72 27.47
C TYR A 15 -0.76 8.42 26.51
N LEU A 16 -0.78 9.74 26.49
CA LEU A 16 0.29 10.57 25.95
C LEU A 16 1.34 10.76 27.04
N SER A 17 2.54 10.21 26.85
CA SER A 17 3.72 10.57 27.64
C SER A 17 4.72 11.24 26.71
N SER A 18 4.79 12.57 26.82
CA SER A 18 5.87 13.38 26.28
C SER A 18 7.07 13.30 27.22
N CYS A 19 8.24 12.95 26.70
CA CYS A 19 9.49 13.15 27.44
C CYS A 19 10.46 13.98 26.60
N ASP A 20 10.75 15.16 27.12
CA ASP A 20 11.70 16.15 26.61
C ASP A 20 13.13 15.60 26.59
N ALA A 21 13.87 15.96 25.54
CA ALA A 21 15.31 15.77 25.45
C ALA A 21 16.05 17.01 26.00
N PRO A 22 17.19 16.83 26.69
CA PRO A 22 18.20 17.87 26.80
C PRO A 22 19.42 17.55 25.92
N ALA A 23 19.89 18.59 25.23
CA ALA A 23 21.12 18.60 24.44
C ALA A 23 22.38 18.76 25.30
N THR A 24 23.49 18.12 24.92
CA THR A 24 24.84 18.66 25.21
C THR A 24 25.87 18.21 24.16
N LYS A 25 26.82 19.11 23.87
CA LYS A 25 27.89 19.03 22.86
C LYS A 25 29.20 18.42 23.41
N GLN A 26 29.85 17.60 22.58
CA GLN A 26 31.26 17.60 22.12
C GLN A 26 32.45 17.56 23.12
N THR A 27 33.38 16.59 22.96
CA THR A 27 34.83 16.78 22.68
C THR A 27 35.56 15.44 22.44
N ASN A 28 36.67 15.51 21.69
CA ASN A 28 37.50 14.43 21.14
C ASN A 28 38.60 13.92 22.11
N ASP A 29 39.08 12.69 21.91
CA ASP A 29 40.48 12.28 21.61
C ASP A 29 40.92 10.93 22.22
N ALA A 30 41.36 10.07 21.30
CA ALA A 30 42.42 9.06 21.27
C ALA A 30 42.95 8.34 22.55
N ASP A 31 42.84 7.01 22.47
CA ASP A 31 43.90 5.96 22.60
C ASP A 31 44.14 5.21 23.93
N LEU A 32 44.53 3.93 23.73
CA LEU A 32 45.12 2.92 24.62
C LEU A 32 44.22 1.88 25.33
N VAL A 33 44.14 0.75 24.63
CA VAL A 33 44.13 -0.67 25.03
C VAL A 33 44.35 -0.96 26.53
N ASP A 34 43.38 -1.63 27.16
CA ASP A 34 43.69 -2.74 28.06
C ASP A 34 42.60 -3.82 27.98
N THR A 35 43.06 -5.07 28.01
CA THR A 35 42.28 -6.28 27.79
C THR A 35 41.73 -6.73 29.13
N VAL A 36 40.40 -6.68 29.32
CA VAL A 36 39.74 -7.43 30.39
C VAL A 36 38.64 -8.26 29.75
N ALA A 37 38.90 -9.56 29.70
CA ALA A 37 37.89 -10.56 29.47
C ALA A 37 36.86 -10.50 30.61
N LEU A 38 35.63 -10.13 30.27
CA LEU A 38 34.45 -10.43 31.07
C LEU A 38 33.52 -11.21 30.16
N THR A 39 33.60 -12.53 30.30
CA THR A 39 32.56 -13.47 29.92
C THR A 39 31.31 -13.14 30.71
N GLU A 40 30.39 -12.41 30.09
CA GLU A 40 28.98 -12.46 30.46
C GLU A 40 28.22 -13.14 29.33
N ASP A 41 27.81 -14.35 29.65
CA ASP A 41 26.82 -15.16 28.95
C ASP A 41 25.49 -14.41 28.98
N ILE A 42 25.30 -13.51 28.02
CA ILE A 42 23.98 -12.97 27.71
C ILE A 42 23.50 -13.78 26.50
N GLY A 43 22.73 -14.83 26.80
CA GLY A 43 21.95 -15.60 25.84
C GLY A 43 21.02 -14.67 25.05
N THR A 44 21.60 -14.01 24.06
CA THR A 44 20.89 -13.20 23.09
C THR A 44 20.54 -14.17 21.99
N THR A 45 19.32 -14.68 22.05
CA THR A 45 18.70 -15.33 20.89
C THR A 45 18.83 -14.36 19.73
N VAL A 46 19.69 -14.71 18.78
CA VAL A 46 19.90 -13.95 17.55
C VAL A 46 18.54 -13.93 16.86
N ASP A 47 17.83 -12.80 16.97
CA ASP A 47 16.61 -12.57 16.19
C ASP A 47 16.99 -12.84 14.74
N SER A 48 16.38 -13.87 14.18
CA SER A 48 16.65 -14.39 12.85
C SER A 48 16.53 -13.26 11.83
N VAL A 49 17.65 -12.98 11.15
CA VAL A 49 17.65 -12.19 9.91
C VAL A 49 16.63 -12.84 8.97
N PRO A 50 15.69 -12.08 8.39
CA PRO A 50 14.71 -12.64 7.49
C PRO A 50 15.42 -13.37 6.34
N THR A 51 14.96 -14.59 6.09
CA THR A 51 15.45 -15.43 4.99
C THR A 51 15.10 -14.77 3.66
N VAL A 52 15.87 -15.05 2.60
CA VAL A 52 15.65 -14.47 1.26
C VAL A 52 14.22 -14.74 0.73
N ALA A 53 13.60 -15.84 1.14
CA ALA A 53 12.21 -16.17 0.81
C ALA A 53 11.17 -15.25 1.48
N GLU A 54 11.51 -14.62 2.61
CA GLU A 54 10.64 -13.63 3.29
C GLU A 54 10.72 -12.25 2.64
N LEU A 55 11.66 -12.03 1.71
CA LEU A 55 11.83 -10.74 1.03
C LEU A 55 11.01 -10.60 -0.26
N THR A 56 10.47 -11.70 -0.79
CA THR A 56 9.74 -11.72 -2.07
C THR A 56 8.23 -11.76 -1.84
N HIS A 57 7.48 -10.87 -2.50
CA HIS A 57 6.02 -10.90 -2.50
C HIS A 57 5.48 -12.16 -3.17
N LYS A 58 4.25 -12.55 -2.79
CA LYS A 58 3.56 -13.71 -3.36
C LYS A 58 3.28 -13.48 -4.85
N HIS A 59 3.46 -14.53 -5.65
CA HIS A 59 3.00 -14.55 -7.04
C HIS A 59 1.60 -15.18 -7.11
N TYR A 60 0.71 -14.61 -7.91
CA TYR A 60 -0.68 -15.06 -8.07
C TYR A 60 -0.97 -15.46 -9.52
N GLU A 61 -1.96 -16.33 -9.70
CA GLU A 61 -2.42 -16.76 -11.02
C GLU A 61 -3.22 -15.67 -11.74
N SER A 62 -3.82 -14.74 -10.99
CA SER A 62 -4.62 -13.66 -11.56
C SER A 62 -4.56 -12.37 -10.75
N VAL A 63 -4.83 -11.25 -11.43
CA VAL A 63 -4.96 -9.94 -10.78
C VAL A 63 -6.13 -9.92 -9.78
N MET A 64 -7.22 -10.64 -10.04
CA MET A 64 -8.36 -10.69 -9.11
C MET A 64 -7.96 -11.34 -7.79
N GLU A 65 -7.27 -12.49 -7.84
CA GLU A 65 -6.77 -13.18 -6.65
C GLU A 65 -5.79 -12.29 -5.86
N MET A 66 -4.89 -11.60 -6.56
CA MET A 66 -3.95 -10.66 -5.95
C MET A 66 -4.65 -9.51 -5.23
N VAL A 67 -5.67 -8.91 -5.84
CA VAL A 67 -6.39 -7.78 -5.21
C VAL A 67 -7.20 -8.24 -3.99
N GLU A 68 -7.83 -9.42 -4.03
CA GLU A 68 -8.57 -9.95 -2.88
C GLU A 68 -7.65 -10.33 -1.71
N ASP A 69 -6.51 -10.97 -1.98
CA ASP A 69 -5.56 -11.39 -0.94
C ASP A 69 -4.97 -10.21 -0.16
N ARG A 70 -4.84 -9.05 -0.81
CA ARG A 70 -4.41 -7.79 -0.17
C ARG A 70 -5.47 -7.19 0.77
N ASN A 71 -6.70 -7.69 0.75
CA ASN A 71 -7.83 -7.26 1.60
C ASN A 71 -8.22 -5.77 1.49
N ASP A 72 -7.78 -5.07 0.44
CA ASP A 72 -8.19 -3.68 0.18
C ASP A 72 -9.55 -3.61 -0.55
N PHE A 73 -9.88 -4.65 -1.33
CA PHE A 73 -11.12 -4.74 -2.12
C PHE A 73 -11.60 -6.20 -2.20
N SER A 74 -12.90 -6.41 -2.32
CA SER A 74 -13.52 -7.73 -2.36
C SER A 74 -14.64 -7.83 -3.40
N THR A 75 -14.79 -9.00 -4.00
CA THR A 75 -15.97 -9.27 -4.84
C THR A 75 -17.24 -9.45 -4.00
N GLU A 76 -17.12 -9.81 -2.73
CA GLU A 76 -18.24 -10.05 -1.81
C GLU A 76 -19.02 -8.76 -1.51
N ASP A 77 -18.31 -7.66 -1.20
CA ASP A 77 -18.92 -6.35 -0.94
C ASP A 77 -19.07 -5.49 -2.20
N GLY A 78 -18.64 -6.03 -3.35
CA GLY A 78 -18.72 -5.41 -4.66
C GLY A 78 -17.72 -4.26 -4.88
N THR A 79 -16.77 -4.05 -3.97
CA THR A 79 -15.70 -3.06 -4.14
C THR A 79 -14.71 -3.47 -5.23
N LEU A 80 -14.56 -4.77 -5.49
CA LEU A 80 -13.84 -5.34 -6.64
C LEU A 80 -14.81 -5.95 -7.65
N LYS A 81 -14.65 -5.63 -8.93
CA LYS A 81 -15.41 -6.24 -10.02
C LYS A 81 -14.52 -6.58 -11.20
N LEU A 82 -14.73 -7.77 -11.75
CA LEU A 82 -14.18 -8.16 -13.05
C LEU A 82 -15.13 -7.69 -14.16
N ILE A 83 -14.68 -6.76 -14.99
CA ILE A 83 -15.46 -6.23 -16.12
C ILE A 83 -15.21 -7.08 -17.37
N SER A 84 -13.95 -7.43 -17.64
CA SER A 84 -13.57 -8.31 -18.75
C SER A 84 -12.31 -9.11 -18.42
N LYS A 85 -12.20 -10.33 -18.95
CA LYS A 85 -11.02 -11.20 -18.80
C LYS A 85 -9.97 -11.00 -19.90
N SER A 86 -10.40 -10.63 -21.11
CA SER A 86 -9.51 -10.48 -22.27
C SER A 86 -10.06 -9.43 -23.24
N PRO A 87 -9.46 -8.22 -23.33
CA PRO A 87 -8.38 -7.75 -22.46
C PRO A 87 -8.82 -7.66 -21.00
N LEU A 88 -7.89 -7.80 -20.05
CA LEU A 88 -8.20 -7.72 -18.63
C LEU A 88 -8.69 -6.31 -18.26
N HIS A 89 -9.86 -6.24 -17.66
CA HIS A 89 -10.45 -5.01 -17.12
C HIS A 89 -11.09 -5.29 -15.77
N ILE A 90 -10.60 -4.62 -14.73
CA ILE A 90 -11.17 -4.64 -13.39
C ILE A 90 -11.68 -3.25 -12.97
N GLN A 91 -12.64 -3.23 -12.06
CA GLN A 91 -13.04 -2.04 -11.32
C GLN A 91 -12.71 -2.23 -9.84
N ILE A 92 -12.09 -1.22 -9.23
CA ILE A 92 -11.88 -1.12 -7.78
C ILE A 92 -12.65 0.09 -7.24
N SER A 93 -13.20 -0.02 -6.03
CA SER A 93 -13.98 1.05 -5.41
C SER A 93 -13.49 1.33 -4.00
N HIS A 94 -12.97 2.54 -3.78
CA HIS A 94 -12.43 2.99 -2.49
C HIS A 94 -13.38 4.02 -1.86
N GLN A 95 -13.45 4.03 -0.53
CA GLN A 95 -14.37 4.89 0.20
C GLN A 95 -13.84 6.32 0.27
N GLU A 96 -14.71 7.29 -0.01
CA GLU A 96 -14.43 8.72 0.09
C GLU A 96 -15.60 9.46 0.73
N ASP A 97 -15.31 10.59 1.39
CA ASP A 97 -16.35 11.52 1.82
C ASP A 97 -16.93 12.22 0.58
N LYS A 98 -18.23 12.03 0.33
CA LYS A 98 -18.93 12.56 -0.85
C LYS A 98 -18.92 14.09 -0.96
N ASN A 99 -18.65 14.79 0.15
CA ASN A 99 -18.58 16.25 0.19
C ASN A 99 -17.19 16.77 -0.17
N GLN A 100 -16.23 15.88 -0.40
CA GLN A 100 -14.90 16.25 -0.86
C GLN A 100 -14.94 16.83 -2.27
N ASP A 101 -13.92 17.64 -2.57
CA ASP A 101 -13.72 18.16 -3.91
C ASP A 101 -13.53 17.02 -4.92
N VAL A 102 -14.21 17.11 -6.07
CA VAL A 102 -14.18 16.07 -7.11
C VAL A 102 -12.78 15.89 -7.69
N ASN A 103 -11.97 16.94 -7.79
CA ASN A 103 -10.61 16.80 -8.29
C ASN A 103 -9.70 16.13 -7.27
N ARG A 104 -9.91 16.40 -5.97
CA ARG A 104 -9.25 15.65 -4.90
C ARG A 104 -9.60 14.15 -4.99
N MET A 105 -10.89 13.81 -5.10
CA MET A 105 -11.32 12.41 -5.25
C MET A 105 -10.72 11.75 -6.49
N LYS A 106 -10.62 12.47 -7.62
CA LYS A 106 -9.95 11.97 -8.83
C LYS A 106 -8.47 11.66 -8.59
N ARG A 107 -7.74 12.53 -7.88
CA ARG A 107 -6.34 12.27 -7.54
C ARG A 107 -6.21 11.03 -6.68
N VAL A 108 -7.06 10.84 -5.67
CA VAL A 108 -7.04 9.60 -4.86
C VAL A 108 -7.36 8.38 -5.72
N ALA A 109 -8.35 8.47 -6.61
CA ALA A 109 -8.66 7.39 -7.54
C ALA A 109 -7.46 7.01 -8.43
N MET A 110 -6.69 7.99 -8.89
CA MET A 110 -5.44 7.76 -9.62
C MET A 110 -4.38 7.08 -8.76
N GLN A 111 -4.24 7.44 -7.48
CA GLN A 111 -3.27 6.81 -6.58
C GLN A 111 -3.57 5.32 -6.38
N TYR A 112 -4.85 4.97 -6.14
CA TYR A 112 -5.28 3.58 -6.07
C TYR A 112 -5.04 2.84 -7.38
N LEU A 113 -5.28 3.49 -8.53
CA LEU A 113 -5.01 2.91 -9.84
C LEU A 113 -3.52 2.58 -10.02
N VAL A 114 -2.63 3.55 -9.76
CA VAL A 114 -1.17 3.37 -9.85
C VAL A 114 -0.73 2.25 -8.92
N SER A 115 -1.19 2.24 -7.67
CA SER A 115 -0.84 1.22 -6.69
C SER A 115 -1.23 -0.19 -7.15
N ASN A 116 -2.46 -0.37 -7.65
CA ASN A 116 -2.95 -1.68 -8.09
C ASN A 116 -2.34 -2.13 -9.41
N ALA A 117 -2.03 -1.20 -10.33
CA ALA A 117 -1.36 -1.53 -11.58
C ALA A 117 0.07 -2.05 -11.34
N TYR A 118 0.84 -1.37 -10.49
CA TYR A 118 2.20 -1.82 -10.17
C TYR A 118 2.20 -3.11 -9.35
N ALA A 119 1.27 -3.29 -8.42
CA ALA A 119 1.08 -4.57 -7.73
C ALA A 119 0.73 -5.71 -8.71
N ALA A 120 -0.15 -5.46 -9.69
CA ALA A 120 -0.47 -6.45 -10.72
C ALA A 120 0.76 -6.89 -11.52
N PHE A 121 1.64 -5.95 -11.87
CA PHE A 121 2.88 -6.29 -12.58
C PHE A 121 3.99 -6.82 -11.68
N ALA A 122 3.97 -6.58 -10.38
CA ALA A 122 4.91 -7.22 -9.45
C ALA A 122 4.52 -8.67 -9.19
N CYS A 123 3.23 -8.93 -8.96
CA CYS A 123 2.77 -10.19 -8.40
C CYS A 123 2.10 -11.13 -9.42
N THR A 124 2.01 -10.78 -10.71
CA THR A 124 1.40 -11.63 -11.75
C THR A 124 2.13 -11.50 -13.09
N ASP A 125 1.85 -12.41 -14.03
CA ASP A 125 2.38 -12.40 -15.40
C ASP A 125 1.58 -11.53 -16.39
N VAL A 126 0.60 -10.75 -15.91
CA VAL A 126 -0.25 -9.96 -16.81
C VAL A 126 0.58 -8.94 -17.62
N SER A 127 0.38 -8.91 -18.94
CA SER A 127 1.09 -7.98 -19.82
C SER A 127 0.39 -6.63 -19.96
N THR A 128 -0.93 -6.59 -19.75
CA THR A 128 -1.76 -5.38 -19.86
C THR A 128 -2.94 -5.47 -18.90
N VAL A 129 -3.24 -4.38 -18.20
CA VAL A 129 -4.40 -4.28 -17.31
C VAL A 129 -5.15 -2.98 -17.58
N THR A 130 -6.47 -3.06 -17.64
CA THR A 130 -7.35 -1.89 -17.56
C THR A 130 -7.93 -1.84 -16.15
N ILE A 131 -7.77 -0.70 -15.48
CA ILE A 131 -8.31 -0.50 -14.13
C ILE A 131 -9.23 0.71 -14.18
N THR A 132 -10.46 0.54 -13.69
CA THR A 132 -11.38 1.63 -13.37
C THR A 132 -11.40 1.80 -11.85
N SER A 133 -10.85 2.90 -11.35
CA SER A 133 -10.93 3.28 -9.94
C SER A 133 -12.11 4.23 -9.75
N VAL A 134 -13.07 3.84 -8.91
CA VAL A 134 -14.32 4.59 -8.70
C VAL A 134 -14.51 4.85 -7.21
N PRO A 135 -14.47 6.10 -6.74
CA PRO A 135 -14.78 6.36 -5.34
C PRO A 135 -16.21 5.94 -4.99
N SER A 136 -16.43 5.51 -3.74
CA SER A 136 -17.75 5.22 -3.18
C SER A 136 -18.02 6.10 -1.97
N ASP A 137 -19.30 6.40 -1.72
CA ASP A 137 -19.74 7.18 -0.57
C ASP A 137 -19.47 6.40 0.73
N MET A 138 -18.50 6.88 1.50
CA MET A 138 -18.08 6.28 2.76
C MET A 138 -19.23 6.17 3.76
N ASP A 139 -20.09 7.18 3.86
CA ASP A 139 -21.19 7.19 4.84
C ASP A 139 -22.24 6.13 4.50
N GLU A 140 -22.55 5.96 3.21
CA GLU A 140 -23.48 4.93 2.74
C GLU A 140 -22.90 3.53 2.90
N PHE A 141 -21.59 3.36 2.67
CA PHE A 141 -20.92 2.08 2.84
C PHE A 141 -20.90 1.66 4.31
N ILE A 142 -20.49 2.55 5.23
CA ILE A 142 -20.33 2.23 6.65
C ILE A 142 -21.69 2.13 7.36
N ASN A 143 -22.57 3.11 7.17
CA ASN A 143 -23.80 3.21 7.98
C ASN A 143 -24.96 2.40 7.40
N ASN A 144 -25.00 2.22 6.07
CA ASN A 144 -26.11 1.58 5.37
C ASN A 144 -25.71 0.29 4.65
N GLN A 145 -24.44 -0.13 4.74
CA GLN A 145 -23.90 -1.31 4.06
C GLN A 145 -24.19 -1.28 2.55
N LYS A 146 -24.12 -0.08 1.96
CA LYS A 146 -24.51 0.15 0.57
C LYS A 146 -23.38 0.76 -0.22
N LEU A 147 -22.98 0.07 -1.29
CA LEU A 147 -22.03 0.62 -2.25
C LEU A 147 -22.73 1.66 -3.15
N VAL A 148 -22.52 2.94 -2.86
CA VAL A 148 -22.97 4.06 -3.70
C VAL A 148 -21.77 4.67 -4.41
N LEU A 149 -21.69 4.52 -5.73
CA LEU A 149 -20.54 4.97 -6.53
C LEU A 149 -20.62 6.47 -6.86
N LEU A 150 -19.49 7.15 -6.69
CA LEU A 150 -19.29 8.57 -6.98
C LEU A 150 -18.65 8.74 -8.38
N ASN A 151 -19.39 8.37 -9.42
CA ASN A 151 -18.88 8.23 -10.79
C ASN A 151 -18.25 9.51 -11.39
N ALA A 152 -18.59 10.70 -10.90
CA ALA A 152 -18.00 11.96 -11.37
C ALA A 152 -16.47 12.02 -11.16
N ALA A 153 -15.95 11.24 -10.22
CA ALA A 153 -14.53 11.13 -9.92
C ALA A 153 -13.88 9.81 -10.40
N ALA A 154 -14.60 9.00 -11.20
CA ALA A 154 -14.06 7.77 -11.74
C ALA A 154 -12.88 8.02 -12.70
N VAL A 155 -11.85 7.17 -12.61
CA VAL A 155 -10.68 7.21 -13.50
C VAL A 155 -10.44 5.83 -14.08
N THR A 156 -10.33 5.74 -15.40
CA THR A 156 -10.03 4.50 -16.12
C THR A 156 -8.75 4.66 -16.93
N VAL A 157 -7.84 3.70 -16.80
CA VAL A 157 -6.59 3.66 -17.57
C VAL A 157 -6.28 2.23 -17.97
N THR A 158 -5.87 2.04 -19.22
CA THR A 158 -5.22 0.83 -19.71
C THR A 158 -3.71 1.03 -19.67
N ILE A 159 -3.01 0.10 -19.03
CA ILE A 159 -1.57 0.17 -18.80
C ILE A 159 -0.93 -1.13 -19.28
N THR A 160 0.14 -1.02 -20.06
CA THR A 160 0.98 -2.17 -20.43
C THR A 160 2.17 -2.29 -19.49
N ARG A 161 2.64 -3.52 -19.28
CA ARG A 161 3.81 -3.80 -18.44
C ARG A 161 5.06 -3.06 -18.91
N ASP A 162 5.25 -2.99 -20.23
CA ASP A 162 6.40 -2.28 -20.80
C ASP A 162 6.31 -0.77 -20.58
N LYS A 163 5.11 -0.18 -20.66
CA LYS A 163 4.94 1.25 -20.39
C LYS A 163 5.17 1.56 -18.92
N ALA A 164 4.63 0.73 -18.03
CA ALA A 164 4.87 0.85 -16.59
C ALA A 164 6.37 0.80 -16.24
N ARG A 165 7.12 -0.12 -16.89
CA ARG A 165 8.58 -0.23 -16.75
C ARG A 165 9.32 1.03 -17.20
N GLN A 166 8.92 1.63 -18.33
CA GLN A 166 9.50 2.88 -18.82
C GLN A 166 9.28 4.05 -17.85
N VAL A 167 8.06 4.15 -17.28
CA VAL A 167 7.73 5.19 -16.29
C VAL A 167 8.53 5.00 -15.00
N MET A 168 8.66 3.77 -14.50
CA MET A 168 9.52 3.51 -13.33
C MET A 168 10.97 3.91 -13.58
N GLN A 169 11.52 3.53 -14.75
CA GLN A 169 12.92 3.78 -15.06
C GLN A 169 13.21 5.28 -15.13
N SER A 170 12.29 6.06 -15.71
CA SER A 170 12.44 7.50 -15.87
C SER A 170 12.20 8.27 -14.56
N ARG A 171 11.24 7.86 -13.73
CA ARG A 171 10.84 8.62 -12.53
C ARG A 171 11.53 8.19 -11.24
N VAL A 172 11.83 6.91 -11.10
CA VAL A 172 12.38 6.33 -9.86
C VAL A 172 13.64 5.50 -10.07
N GLY A 173 14.16 5.44 -11.30
CA GLY A 173 15.49 4.91 -11.59
C GLY A 173 15.59 3.38 -11.62
N THR A 174 14.46 2.66 -11.60
CA THR A 174 14.43 1.19 -11.67
C THR A 174 13.45 0.70 -12.73
N SER A 175 13.71 -0.48 -13.27
CA SER A 175 12.82 -1.23 -14.16
C SER A 175 12.30 -2.53 -13.53
N ASN A 176 12.65 -2.80 -12.27
CA ASN A 176 12.27 -4.01 -11.57
C ASN A 176 10.99 -3.78 -10.75
N PHE A 177 9.93 -4.53 -11.03
CA PHE A 177 8.63 -4.36 -10.36
C PHE A 177 8.70 -4.73 -8.87
N ASP A 178 9.60 -5.63 -8.49
CA ASP A 178 9.78 -6.03 -7.09
C ASP A 178 10.19 -4.86 -6.20
N ASP A 179 10.90 -3.86 -6.76
CA ASP A 179 11.31 -2.66 -6.02
C ASP A 179 10.12 -1.74 -5.67
N MET A 180 8.93 -1.99 -6.24
CA MET A 180 7.72 -1.20 -5.98
C MET A 180 6.97 -1.64 -4.72
N LEU A 181 7.29 -2.82 -4.20
CA LEU A 181 6.70 -3.39 -3.00
C LEU A 181 7.78 -3.64 -1.93
N GLY A 182 7.34 -3.90 -0.71
CA GLY A 182 8.23 -4.13 0.42
C GLY A 182 8.56 -2.87 1.21
N ILE A 183 8.29 -2.92 2.52
CA ILE A 183 8.81 -1.94 3.48
C ILE A 183 9.32 -2.63 4.74
N THR A 184 10.31 -2.03 5.40
CA THR A 184 10.75 -2.44 6.74
C THR A 184 10.26 -1.42 7.76
N VAL A 185 9.52 -1.88 8.77
CA VAL A 185 9.10 -1.08 9.92
C VAL A 185 9.63 -1.72 11.19
N GLY A 186 10.58 -1.07 11.85
CA GLY A 186 11.29 -1.65 12.99
C GLY A 186 12.07 -2.89 12.56
N LYS A 187 11.75 -4.05 13.16
CA LYS A 187 12.36 -5.35 12.83
C LYS A 187 11.52 -6.19 11.85
N SER A 188 10.38 -5.67 11.40
CA SER A 188 9.42 -6.42 10.58
C SER A 188 9.47 -5.95 9.12
N TYR A 189 9.40 -6.90 8.19
CA TYR A 189 9.29 -6.65 6.76
C TYR A 189 7.87 -6.97 6.27
N PHE A 190 7.32 -6.09 5.44
CA PHE A 190 5.97 -6.20 4.88
C PHE A 190 6.06 -6.25 3.37
N ALA A 191 6.11 -7.46 2.80
CA ALA A 191 6.36 -7.68 1.38
C ALA A 191 5.34 -7.00 0.46
N ASP A 192 4.06 -6.97 0.84
CA ASP A 192 2.98 -6.48 -0.04
C ASP A 192 2.69 -4.97 0.12
N SER A 193 3.39 -4.32 1.05
CA SER A 193 3.24 -2.89 1.32
C SER A 193 3.87 -2.03 0.22
N PRO A 194 3.28 -0.87 -0.14
CA PRO A 194 3.89 0.05 -1.10
C PRO A 194 5.28 0.51 -0.67
N SER A 195 6.29 0.31 -1.53
CA SER A 195 7.64 0.78 -1.26
C SER A 195 7.74 2.32 -1.31
N PRO A 196 8.81 2.92 -0.79
CA PRO A 196 9.07 4.35 -0.97
C PRO A 196 9.10 4.78 -2.44
N LEU A 197 9.49 3.90 -3.36
CA LEU A 197 9.51 4.22 -4.80
C LEU A 197 8.08 4.26 -5.36
N LEU A 198 7.23 3.29 -5.00
CA LEU A 198 5.83 3.33 -5.40
C LEU A 198 5.11 4.55 -4.82
N ASN A 199 5.40 4.91 -3.56
CA ASN A 199 4.86 6.12 -2.93
C ASN A 199 5.25 7.41 -3.68
N LYS A 200 6.44 7.48 -4.29
CA LYS A 200 6.83 8.61 -5.16
C LYS A 200 6.00 8.67 -6.44
N LEU A 201 5.66 7.52 -7.03
CA LEU A 201 4.86 7.45 -8.25
C LEU A 201 3.38 7.79 -8.02
N LYS A 202 2.87 7.54 -6.82
CA LYS A 202 1.49 7.89 -6.43
C LYS A 202 1.39 9.11 -5.53
N ALA A 203 2.42 9.96 -5.47
CA ALA A 203 2.35 11.18 -4.67
C ALA A 203 1.31 12.14 -5.26
N GLU A 204 0.63 12.91 -4.40
CA GLU A 204 -0.47 13.79 -4.83
C GLU A 204 -0.05 14.80 -5.90
N ASP A 205 1.18 15.30 -5.82
CA ASP A 205 1.75 16.30 -6.72
C ASP A 205 2.29 15.72 -8.04
N THR A 206 2.45 14.39 -8.15
CA THR A 206 3.04 13.74 -9.34
C THR A 206 2.09 12.78 -10.05
N VAL A 207 1.03 12.31 -9.38
CA VAL A 207 0.20 11.19 -9.87
C VAL A 207 -0.48 11.50 -11.21
N GLU A 208 -0.88 12.75 -11.46
CA GLU A 208 -1.52 13.14 -12.72
C GLU A 208 -0.57 12.99 -13.91
N ASP A 209 0.69 13.41 -13.76
CA ASP A 209 1.71 13.25 -14.80
C ASP A 209 2.06 11.78 -15.01
N VAL A 210 2.18 11.02 -13.92
CA VAL A 210 2.42 9.56 -13.96
C VAL A 210 1.31 8.86 -14.73
N ILE A 211 0.05 9.18 -14.45
CA ILE A 211 -1.10 8.65 -15.18
C ILE A 211 -1.07 9.04 -16.65
N SER A 212 -0.71 10.28 -16.97
CA SER A 212 -0.60 10.73 -18.36
C SER A 212 0.47 9.93 -19.12
N GLU A 213 1.60 9.64 -18.48
CA GLU A 213 2.67 8.83 -19.06
C GLU A 213 2.32 7.35 -19.15
N LEU A 214 1.52 6.80 -18.23
CA LEU A 214 1.15 5.39 -18.24
C LEU A 214 0.16 5.00 -19.35
N LYS A 215 -0.58 5.98 -19.89
CA LYS A 215 -1.52 5.75 -20.98
C LYS A 215 -0.79 5.26 -22.23
N SER A 216 -1.16 4.06 -22.67
CA SER A 216 -0.76 3.46 -23.95
C SER A 216 -1.70 3.84 -25.08
#